data_AF-A0A2D5E7N6-F1
#
_entry.id   AF-A0A2D5E7N6-F1
#
_cell.length_a   1.000
_cell.length_b   1.000
_cell.length_c   1.000
_cell.angle_alpha   90.00
_cell.angle_beta   90.00
_cell.angle_gamma   90.00
#
_symmetry.space_group_name_H-M   'P 1'
#
loop_
_entity.id
_entity.type
_entity.pdbx_description
1 polymer ?
#
loop_
_entity_poly.entity_id
_entity_poly.type
_entity_poly.pdbx_seq_one_letter_code
_entity_poly.pdbx_strand_id
1 'polypeptide(L)'
;MSGTCNQRLKTYASLASIPTMAAAGGMAVTEIATADIVYQSVSLAIGGEVGTGGLDMGFASVDFSAGTLPGLGAGMGIKGSEQLQIIAGFSKGSAGLPKATRFVDGEGIGAGPEKWVSSALGAASFQVKTKKGSSFSVNAGEWNNADAEPVSGYMGFAFLGSSVGEDSSPPIYGWISLAWDGATLTIDGYAYEDEAGVGIAAGAIPAPGAIGLLGLAAGTAGMRRKRQA
;
A
#
# COMPACT_ATOMS: atom_id res chain seq x y z
N MET A 1 -6.57 34.64 -4.12
CA MET A 1 -7.76 34.01 -3.48
C MET A 1 -8.32 32.95 -4.42
N SER A 2 -8.34 31.70 -3.93
CA SER A 2 -9.20 30.54 -4.25
C SER A 2 -9.44 30.13 -5.72
N GLY A 3 -9.02 28.91 -6.10
CA GLY A 3 -9.37 28.37 -7.42
C GLY A 3 -9.10 26.90 -7.79
N THR A 4 -8.59 26.01 -6.93
CA THR A 4 -8.12 24.67 -7.39
C THR A 4 -8.75 23.43 -6.73
N CYS A 5 -9.73 23.55 -5.83
CA CYS A 5 -10.27 22.38 -5.11
C CYS A 5 -11.25 21.50 -5.93
N ASN A 6 -11.82 21.98 -7.04
CA ASN A 6 -12.95 21.29 -7.72
C ASN A 6 -12.56 20.38 -8.90
N GLN A 7 -11.28 20.23 -9.24
CA GLN A 7 -10.88 19.47 -10.42
C GLN A 7 -10.61 17.98 -10.14
N ARG A 8 -10.39 17.58 -8.88
CA ARG A 8 -10.17 16.17 -8.50
C ARG A 8 -11.46 15.36 -8.39
N LEU A 9 -12.60 15.98 -8.09
CA LEU A 9 -13.89 15.28 -7.96
C LEU A 9 -14.50 14.83 -9.29
N LYS A 10 -14.12 15.44 -10.42
CA LYS A 10 -14.65 15.04 -11.74
C LYS A 10 -14.01 13.77 -12.30
N THR A 11 -12.80 13.42 -11.85
CA THR A 11 -12.11 12.21 -12.32
C THR A 11 -12.77 10.94 -11.76
N TYR A 12 -13.32 10.98 -10.54
CA TYR A 12 -14.01 9.84 -9.94
C TYR A 12 -15.40 9.56 -10.54
N ALA A 13 -16.04 10.55 -11.16
CA ALA A 13 -17.35 10.35 -11.81
C ALA A 13 -17.26 9.64 -13.18
N SER A 14 -16.07 9.57 -13.78
CA SER A 14 -15.88 9.03 -15.14
C SER A 14 -15.64 7.52 -15.20
N LEU A 15 -15.33 6.85 -14.08
CA LEU A 15 -15.13 5.40 -14.06
C LEU A 15 -16.41 4.61 -13.77
N ALA A 16 -17.49 5.28 -13.35
CA ALA A 16 -18.79 4.65 -13.08
C ALA A 16 -19.69 4.53 -14.32
N SER A 17 -19.20 4.89 -15.51
CA SER A 17 -19.97 4.77 -16.76
C SER A 17 -19.11 4.33 -17.93
N ILE A 18 -18.57 3.12 -17.84
CA ILE A 18 -18.20 2.39 -19.06
C ILE A 18 -19.51 1.78 -19.59
N PRO A 19 -20.09 2.27 -20.70
CA PRO A 19 -21.19 1.58 -21.35
C PRO A 19 -20.67 0.22 -21.80
N THR A 20 -21.31 -0.82 -21.28
CA THR A 20 -21.16 -2.21 -21.68
C THR A 20 -21.45 -2.34 -23.18
N MET A 21 -20.43 -2.16 -24.02
CA MET A 21 -20.52 -2.55 -25.42
C MET A 21 -20.41 -4.07 -25.46
N ALA A 22 -21.57 -4.72 -25.51
CA ALA A 22 -21.72 -6.11 -25.87
C ALA A 22 -21.16 -6.32 -27.28
N ALA A 23 -19.87 -6.65 -27.37
CA ALA A 23 -19.29 -7.31 -28.52
C ALA A 23 -19.14 -8.79 -28.15
N ALA A 24 -19.81 -9.64 -28.91
CA ALA A 24 -19.78 -11.08 -28.76
C ALA A 24 -18.34 -11.62 -28.75
N GLY A 25 -17.91 -12.12 -27.60
CA GLY A 25 -16.62 -12.74 -27.38
C GLY A 25 -16.46 -12.87 -25.87
N GLY A 26 -16.57 -14.08 -25.34
CA GLY A 26 -16.63 -14.35 -23.90
C GLY A 26 -15.45 -13.72 -23.15
N MET A 27 -15.69 -12.54 -22.57
CA MET A 27 -14.84 -11.97 -21.54
C MET A 27 -15.29 -12.60 -20.24
N ALA A 28 -14.48 -13.51 -19.71
CA ALA A 28 -14.62 -13.93 -18.33
C ALA A 28 -14.54 -12.67 -17.47
N VAL A 29 -15.68 -12.24 -16.93
CA VAL A 29 -15.70 -11.32 -15.80
C VAL A 29 -15.15 -12.16 -14.67
N THR A 30 -13.84 -12.04 -14.42
CA THR A 30 -13.28 -12.53 -13.17
C THR A 30 -13.93 -11.67 -12.10
N GLU A 31 -14.95 -12.20 -11.44
CA GLU A 31 -15.39 -11.68 -10.15
C GLU A 31 -14.15 -11.73 -9.26
N ILE A 32 -13.47 -10.58 -9.13
CA ILE A 32 -12.53 -10.41 -8.04
C ILE A 32 -13.44 -10.46 -6.82
N ALA A 33 -13.40 -11.59 -6.11
CA ALA A 33 -14.05 -11.72 -4.82
C ALA A 33 -13.60 -10.51 -3.99
N THR A 34 -14.51 -9.58 -3.75
CA THR A 34 -14.24 -8.43 -2.89
C THR A 34 -14.27 -8.95 -1.47
N ALA A 35 -13.10 -9.37 -0.96
CA ALA A 35 -12.88 -9.57 0.47
C ALA A 35 -13.26 -8.28 1.20
N ASP A 36 -13.82 -8.39 2.40
CA ASP A 36 -14.06 -7.20 3.21
C ASP A 36 -12.68 -6.66 3.64
N ILE A 37 -12.49 -5.34 3.54
CA ILE A 37 -11.21 -4.70 3.83
C ILE A 37 -11.32 -3.97 5.15
N VAL A 38 -10.37 -4.21 6.06
CA VAL A 38 -10.24 -3.41 7.28
C VAL A 38 -9.27 -2.28 6.99
N TYR A 39 -9.76 -1.03 7.02
CA TYR A 39 -8.96 0.18 6.84
C TYR A 39 -8.83 0.96 8.15
N GLN A 40 -7.61 1.40 8.46
CA GLN A 40 -7.36 2.32 9.56
C GLN A 40 -6.52 3.51 9.10
N SER A 41 -7.03 4.72 9.32
CA SER A 41 -6.29 5.96 9.11
C SER A 41 -5.28 6.17 10.25
N VAL A 42 -4.06 6.53 9.88
CA VAL A 42 -2.98 6.88 10.82
C VAL A 42 -2.34 8.17 10.34
N SER A 43 -1.70 8.91 11.24
CA SER A 43 -0.90 10.08 10.85
C SER A 43 0.42 10.01 11.60
N LEU A 44 1.38 9.31 11.02
CA LEU A 44 2.72 9.17 11.57
C LEU A 44 3.74 9.77 10.61
N ALA A 45 4.57 10.69 11.12
CA ALA A 45 5.67 11.30 10.37
C ALA A 45 7.00 10.92 11.04
N ILE A 46 7.95 10.42 10.24
CA ILE A 46 9.24 9.90 10.69
C ILE A 46 10.31 10.53 9.82
N GLY A 47 11.28 11.26 10.39
CA GLY A 47 12.30 11.89 9.56
C GLY A 47 13.03 13.06 10.21
N GLY A 48 13.65 13.88 9.36
CA GLY A 48 14.58 14.94 9.73
C GLY A 48 16.03 14.50 9.49
N GLU A 49 16.88 14.61 10.52
CA GLU A 49 18.25 14.06 10.43
C GLU A 49 18.23 12.53 10.43
N VAL A 50 17.70 11.91 11.50
CA VAL A 50 17.40 10.47 11.55
C VAL A 50 16.22 10.27 12.49
N GLY A 51 15.13 9.69 11.98
CA GLY A 51 13.95 9.31 12.74
C GLY A 51 13.70 7.81 12.67
N THR A 52 13.20 7.26 13.76
CA THR A 52 12.63 5.91 13.82
C THR A 52 11.23 5.99 14.39
N GLY A 53 10.30 5.19 13.87
CA GLY A 53 8.93 5.10 14.37
C GLY A 53 8.33 3.75 14.06
N GLY A 54 7.37 3.33 14.87
CA GLY A 54 6.66 2.06 14.70
C GLY A 54 5.19 2.31 14.39
N LEU A 55 4.63 1.48 13.52
CA LEU A 55 3.19 1.33 13.34
C LEU A 55 2.75 0.05 14.04
N ASP A 56 1.90 0.17 15.05
CA ASP A 56 1.23 -0.95 15.72
C ASP A 56 -0.19 -1.08 15.18
N MET A 57 -0.50 -2.23 14.61
CA MET A 57 -1.80 -2.57 14.03
C MET A 57 -2.66 -3.42 14.97
N GLY A 58 -2.19 -3.67 16.20
CA GLY A 58 -2.84 -4.49 17.21
C GLY A 58 -2.59 -6.00 17.06
N PHE A 59 -2.27 -6.47 15.84
CA PHE A 59 -1.91 -7.87 15.56
C PHE A 59 -0.47 -8.05 15.08
N ALA A 60 0.17 -6.98 14.61
CA ALA A 60 1.56 -6.95 14.19
C ALA A 60 2.10 -5.52 14.27
N SER A 61 3.43 -5.39 14.33
CA SER A 61 4.12 -4.12 14.29
C SER A 61 5.08 -4.04 13.11
N VAL A 62 5.26 -2.83 12.57
CA VAL A 62 6.24 -2.51 11.54
C VAL A 62 7.08 -1.34 12.02
N ASP A 63 8.40 -1.50 12.03
CA ASP A 63 9.34 -0.44 12.35
C ASP A 63 9.83 0.23 11.07
N PHE A 64 9.89 1.56 11.11
CA PHE A 64 10.38 2.40 10.05
C PHE A 64 11.57 3.21 10.54
N SER A 65 12.50 3.44 9.64
CA SER A 65 13.57 4.41 9.79
C SER A 65 13.60 5.31 8.57
N ALA A 66 13.77 6.61 8.77
CA ALA A 66 13.77 7.58 7.70
C ALA A 66 14.59 8.82 8.10
N GLY A 67 15.27 9.45 7.14
CA GLY A 67 15.98 10.70 7.42
C GLY A 67 17.02 11.07 6.37
N THR A 68 17.72 12.16 6.67
CA THR A 68 18.84 12.70 5.89
C THR A 68 20.08 12.81 6.75
N LEU A 69 21.12 12.05 6.39
CA LEU A 69 22.40 12.12 7.08
C LEU A 69 23.37 13.03 6.31
N PRO A 70 24.03 14.00 6.98
CA PRO A 70 25.08 14.80 6.36
C PRO A 70 26.16 13.93 5.72
N GLY A 71 26.36 14.08 4.41
CA GLY A 71 27.36 13.32 3.64
C GLY A 71 26.97 11.89 3.26
N LEU A 72 25.87 11.35 3.78
CA LEU A 72 25.33 10.03 3.44
C LEU A 72 23.99 10.11 2.71
N GLY A 73 23.37 11.28 2.59
CA GLY A 73 22.16 11.48 1.80
C GLY A 73 20.90 11.00 2.50
N ALA A 74 19.85 10.86 1.69
CA ALA A 74 18.50 10.52 2.11
C ALA A 74 18.28 9.00 2.11
N GLY A 75 17.57 8.48 3.10
CA GLY A 75 17.20 7.08 3.14
C GLY A 75 15.96 6.78 3.97
N MET A 76 15.30 5.68 3.62
CA MET A 76 14.27 5.04 4.42
C MET A 76 14.45 3.52 4.40
N GLY A 77 14.18 2.89 5.53
CA GLY A 77 14.17 1.45 5.70
C GLY A 77 12.92 1.00 6.46
N ILE A 78 12.45 -0.19 6.12
CA ILE A 78 11.33 -0.84 6.80
C ILE A 78 11.80 -2.17 7.36
N LYS A 79 11.33 -2.48 8.56
CA LYS A 79 11.54 -3.76 9.23
C LYS A 79 10.20 -4.27 9.72
N GLY A 80 9.76 -5.38 9.15
CA GLY A 80 8.63 -6.15 9.64
C GLY A 80 9.00 -6.99 10.86
N SER A 81 8.03 -7.78 11.33
CA SER A 81 8.21 -8.73 12.43
C SER A 81 8.36 -10.16 11.90
N GLU A 82 8.42 -11.15 12.78
CA GLU A 82 8.34 -12.56 12.36
C GLU A 82 6.97 -12.90 11.73
N GLN A 83 5.93 -12.19 12.17
CA GLN A 83 4.55 -12.40 11.75
C GLN A 83 4.17 -11.50 10.57
N LEU A 84 4.92 -10.42 10.32
CA LEU A 84 4.64 -9.50 9.22
C LEU A 84 5.87 -9.36 8.33
N GLN A 85 5.73 -9.79 7.10
CA GLN A 85 6.78 -9.68 6.08
C GLN A 85 6.40 -8.64 5.03
N ILE A 86 7.40 -7.87 4.61
CA ILE A 86 7.28 -6.84 3.58
C ILE A 86 7.42 -7.50 2.21
N ILE A 87 6.60 -7.08 1.26
CA ILE A 87 6.72 -7.51 -0.13
C ILE A 87 7.85 -6.71 -0.76
N ALA A 88 8.87 -7.43 -1.24
CA ALA A 88 10.09 -6.83 -1.73
C ALA A 88 10.54 -7.40 -3.08
N GLY A 89 10.96 -6.48 -3.94
CA GLY A 89 11.70 -6.77 -5.16
C GLY A 89 13.19 -7.01 -4.88
N PHE A 90 13.81 -7.86 -5.70
CA PHE A 90 15.25 -8.09 -5.71
C PHE A 90 15.81 -7.73 -7.09
N SER A 91 16.47 -6.58 -7.21
CA SER A 91 17.10 -6.20 -8.48
C SER A 91 18.48 -6.84 -8.63
N LYS A 92 18.75 -7.46 -9.80
CA LYS A 92 20.11 -7.85 -10.20
C LYS A 92 20.98 -6.59 -10.35
N GLY A 93 21.91 -6.37 -9.43
CA GLY A 93 22.93 -5.31 -9.56
C GLY A 93 23.26 -4.53 -8.28
N SER A 94 22.38 -4.53 -7.28
CA SER A 94 22.60 -3.81 -6.01
C SER A 94 22.76 -4.80 -4.85
N ALA A 95 23.99 -5.27 -4.57
CA ALA A 95 24.39 -6.06 -3.39
C ALA A 95 23.48 -7.23 -2.92
N GLY A 96 22.46 -7.64 -3.70
CA GLY A 96 21.44 -8.59 -3.28
C GLY A 96 20.48 -8.08 -2.19
N LEU A 97 20.45 -6.77 -1.89
CA LEU A 97 19.60 -6.25 -0.81
C LEU A 97 18.13 -6.20 -1.26
N PRO A 98 17.19 -6.61 -0.39
CA PRO A 98 15.76 -6.50 -0.66
C PRO A 98 15.31 -5.03 -0.71
N LYS A 99 14.46 -4.70 -1.67
CA LYS A 99 13.89 -3.37 -1.87
C LYS A 99 12.39 -3.43 -1.73
N ALA A 100 11.81 -2.53 -0.94
CA ALA A 100 10.36 -2.47 -0.83
C ALA A 100 9.76 -2.10 -2.19
N THR A 101 8.83 -2.91 -2.67
CA THR A 101 8.11 -2.64 -3.91
C THR A 101 7.12 -1.50 -3.66
N ARG A 102 6.99 -0.58 -4.61
CA ARG A 102 6.01 0.49 -4.57
C ARG A 102 4.84 0.13 -5.49
N PHE A 103 3.69 -0.06 -4.89
CA PHE A 103 2.44 -0.29 -5.59
C PHE A 103 1.72 1.04 -5.84
N VAL A 104 1.01 1.12 -6.96
CA VAL A 104 0.11 2.25 -7.28
C VAL A 104 -1.35 1.88 -7.05
N ASP A 105 -2.25 2.87 -7.03
CA ASP A 105 -3.70 2.66 -6.88
C ASP A 105 -4.23 1.58 -7.83
N GLY A 106 -4.93 0.59 -7.27
CA GLY A 106 -5.55 -0.51 -8.00
C GLY A 106 -4.61 -1.65 -8.38
N GLU A 107 -3.31 -1.55 -8.10
CA GLU A 107 -2.37 -2.65 -8.32
C GLU A 107 -2.62 -3.78 -7.32
N GLY A 108 -2.63 -5.03 -7.81
CA GLY A 108 -2.88 -6.19 -6.96
C GLY A 108 -1.66 -6.56 -6.11
N ILE A 109 -1.90 -6.82 -4.83
CA ILE A 109 -0.95 -7.32 -3.83
C ILE A 109 -1.49 -8.68 -3.40
N GLY A 110 -0.77 -9.78 -3.65
CA GLY A 110 -1.41 -11.10 -3.47
C GLY A 110 -0.60 -12.31 -3.90
N ALA A 111 -1.28 -13.47 -4.03
CA ALA A 111 -0.80 -14.85 -4.23
C ALA A 111 0.05 -15.13 -5.50
N GLY A 112 0.77 -14.13 -6.01
CA GLY A 112 1.83 -14.27 -6.98
C GLY A 112 3.14 -14.79 -6.37
N PRO A 113 4.19 -14.94 -7.20
CA PRO A 113 5.52 -15.41 -6.79
C PRO A 113 6.33 -14.35 -6.01
N GLU A 114 5.64 -13.48 -5.29
CA GLU A 114 6.23 -12.37 -4.56
C GLU A 114 7.19 -12.88 -3.48
N LYS A 115 8.26 -12.12 -3.25
CA LYS A 115 9.25 -12.45 -2.23
C LYS A 115 9.01 -11.62 -0.99
N TRP A 116 9.03 -12.32 0.13
CA TRP A 116 8.71 -11.82 1.43
C TRP A 116 9.98 -11.67 2.25
N VAL A 117 10.14 -10.54 2.91
CA VAL A 117 11.32 -10.26 3.73
C VAL A 117 10.92 -9.58 5.02
N SER A 118 11.64 -9.87 6.09
CA SER A 118 11.49 -9.17 7.37
C SER A 118 12.11 -7.77 7.36
N SER A 119 12.90 -7.43 6.35
CA SER A 119 13.48 -6.09 6.20
C SER A 119 13.69 -5.74 4.73
N ALA A 120 13.42 -4.49 4.39
CA ALA A 120 13.56 -3.98 3.03
C ALA A 120 14.03 -2.51 3.04
N LEU A 121 14.81 -2.14 2.04
CA LEU A 121 15.13 -0.74 1.79
C LEU A 121 14.01 -0.10 0.97
N GLY A 122 13.39 0.98 1.47
CA GLY A 122 12.41 1.75 0.70
C GLY A 122 13.10 2.67 -0.29
N ALA A 123 13.99 3.50 0.22
CA ALA A 123 14.86 4.39 -0.54
C ALA A 123 16.22 4.42 0.13
N ALA A 124 17.29 4.40 -0.64
CA ALA A 124 18.62 4.67 -0.12
C ALA A 124 19.41 5.41 -1.19
N SER A 125 19.99 6.55 -0.80
CA SER A 125 20.88 7.36 -1.63
C SER A 125 22.17 7.67 -0.85
N PHE A 126 22.97 6.64 -0.56
CA PHE A 126 24.23 6.85 0.18
C PHE A 126 25.47 6.67 -0.67
N GLN A 127 26.44 7.55 -0.44
CA GLN A 127 27.76 7.48 -1.02
C GLN A 127 28.73 6.93 0.01
N VAL A 128 29.22 5.71 -0.20
CA VAL A 128 30.32 5.18 0.61
C VAL A 128 31.63 5.52 -0.07
N LYS A 129 32.46 6.34 0.59
CA LYS A 129 33.86 6.53 0.19
C LYS A 129 34.68 5.36 0.72
N THR A 130 35.29 4.60 -0.18
CA THR A 130 36.27 3.58 0.20
C THR A 130 37.59 4.23 0.58
N LYS A 131 38.40 3.56 1.42
CA LYS A 131 39.73 4.05 1.84
C LYS A 131 40.71 4.31 0.67
N LYS A 132 40.45 3.78 -0.52
CA LYS A 132 41.23 4.01 -1.75
C LYS A 132 40.75 5.22 -2.58
N GLY A 133 39.79 6.01 -2.09
CA GLY A 133 39.26 7.17 -2.80
C GLY A 133 38.19 6.87 -3.84
N SER A 134 37.85 5.59 -4.07
CA SER A 134 36.68 5.21 -4.89
C SER A 134 35.41 5.44 -4.07
N SER A 135 34.43 6.16 -4.62
CA SER A 135 33.06 6.18 -4.09
C SER A 135 32.20 5.17 -4.83
N PHE A 136 31.28 4.52 -4.14
CA PHE A 136 30.13 3.91 -4.80
C PHE A 136 28.85 4.52 -4.24
N SER A 137 27.92 4.83 -5.13
CA SER A 137 26.59 5.30 -4.79
C SER A 137 25.66 4.10 -4.80
N VAL A 138 24.98 3.87 -3.68
CA VAL A 138 23.82 3.00 -3.65
C VAL A 138 22.62 3.89 -3.89
N ASN A 139 22.04 3.79 -5.08
CA ASN A 139 20.68 4.24 -5.35
C ASN A 139 19.81 2.99 -5.36
N ALA A 140 19.00 2.82 -4.32
CA ALA A 140 18.23 1.60 -4.14
C ALA A 140 16.78 1.93 -3.74
N GLY A 141 15.84 1.42 -4.54
CA GLY A 141 14.42 1.38 -4.21
C GLY A 141 13.54 2.15 -5.19
N GLU A 142 12.30 1.72 -5.32
CA GLU A 142 11.27 2.38 -6.15
C GLU A 142 10.74 3.66 -5.52
N TRP A 143 11.05 3.87 -4.24
CA TRP A 143 10.70 5.06 -3.48
C TRP A 143 11.80 6.14 -3.54
N ASN A 144 12.83 5.95 -4.38
CA ASN A 144 13.90 6.92 -4.48
C ASN A 144 13.40 8.20 -5.16
N ASN A 145 13.56 9.33 -4.47
CA ASN A 145 13.19 10.65 -4.97
C ASN A 145 14.38 11.25 -5.76
N ALA A 146 14.64 10.73 -6.96
CA ALA A 146 15.76 11.21 -7.79
C ALA A 146 15.56 12.66 -8.28
N ASP A 147 14.30 13.08 -8.45
CA ASP A 147 13.92 14.37 -9.05
C ASP A 147 13.53 15.44 -8.00
N ALA A 148 13.77 15.18 -6.71
CA ALA A 148 13.36 16.02 -5.57
C ALA A 148 11.84 16.25 -5.41
N GLU A 149 10.99 15.48 -6.11
CA GLU A 149 9.53 15.46 -5.95
C GLU A 149 9.07 14.36 -4.99
N PRO A 150 8.21 14.65 -4.00
CA PRO A 150 7.71 13.64 -3.07
C PRO A 150 7.12 12.43 -3.79
N VAL A 151 7.54 11.24 -3.36
CA VAL A 151 7.08 9.97 -3.90
C VAL A 151 6.03 9.39 -2.97
N SER A 152 4.80 9.23 -3.47
CA SER A 152 3.71 8.55 -2.76
C SER A 152 3.38 7.20 -3.39
N GLY A 153 2.78 6.31 -2.61
CA GLY A 153 2.26 5.05 -3.08
C GLY A 153 1.91 4.12 -1.93
N TYR A 154 1.83 2.83 -2.26
CA TYR A 154 1.49 1.78 -1.32
C TYR A 154 2.64 0.80 -1.18
N MET A 155 2.89 0.36 0.05
CA MET A 155 3.81 -0.72 0.34
C MET A 155 3.02 -1.96 0.74
N GLY A 156 3.22 -3.05 0.02
CA GLY A 156 2.59 -4.33 0.33
C GLY A 156 3.26 -5.06 1.49
N PHE A 157 2.46 -5.74 2.29
CA PHE A 157 2.92 -6.70 3.30
C PHE A 157 2.03 -7.93 3.30
N ALA A 158 2.48 -9.00 3.95
CA ALA A 158 1.53 -9.97 4.49
C ALA A 158 1.87 -10.43 5.88
N PHE A 159 0.80 -10.82 6.53
CA PHE A 159 0.81 -11.47 7.81
C PHE A 159 0.88 -12.98 7.61
N LEU A 160 1.96 -13.57 8.13
CA LEU A 160 2.13 -15.01 8.23
C LEU A 160 1.56 -15.42 9.59
N GLY A 161 0.48 -16.21 9.59
CA GLY A 161 -0.08 -16.75 10.82
C GLY A 161 0.96 -17.48 11.67
N SER A 162 0.65 -17.67 12.96
CA SER A 162 1.55 -18.16 14.03
C SER A 162 2.22 -19.52 13.81
N SER A 163 1.99 -20.19 12.69
CA SER A 163 2.50 -21.53 12.39
C SER A 163 3.15 -21.55 11.00
N VAL A 164 4.46 -21.30 10.99
CA VAL A 164 5.33 -21.70 9.88
C VAL A 164 5.45 -23.23 9.93
N GLY A 165 4.55 -23.93 9.22
CA GLY A 165 4.45 -25.39 9.15
C GLY A 165 3.56 -25.86 7.97
N GLU A 166 3.47 -27.18 7.74
CA GLU A 166 2.69 -27.77 6.63
C GLU A 166 1.19 -27.39 6.66
N ASP A 167 0.65 -27.01 7.83
CA ASP A 167 -0.69 -26.45 8.01
C ASP A 167 -0.64 -24.92 8.15
N SER A 168 0.04 -24.23 7.23
CA SER A 168 0.06 -22.77 7.22
C SER A 168 -1.27 -22.26 6.68
N SER A 169 -2.01 -21.53 7.53
CA SER A 169 -3.11 -20.71 7.05
C SER A 169 -2.60 -19.80 5.94
N PRO A 170 -3.40 -19.54 4.89
CA PRO A 170 -3.02 -18.61 3.85
C PRO A 170 -2.63 -17.26 4.48
N PRO A 171 -1.64 -16.55 3.92
CA PRO A 171 -1.23 -15.25 4.42
C PRO A 171 -2.35 -14.24 4.25
N ILE A 172 -2.45 -13.28 5.18
CA ILE A 172 -3.34 -12.12 5.05
C ILE A 172 -2.55 -10.99 4.39
N TYR A 173 -2.96 -10.57 3.20
CA TYR A 173 -2.33 -9.49 2.45
C TYR A 173 -2.83 -8.11 2.90
N GLY A 174 -1.93 -7.12 2.84
CA GLY A 174 -2.27 -5.74 3.16
C GLY A 174 -1.36 -4.73 2.51
N TRP A 175 -1.71 -3.46 2.65
CA TRP A 175 -0.94 -2.34 2.19
C TRP A 175 -0.83 -1.23 3.23
N ILE A 176 0.25 -0.46 3.16
CA ILE A 176 0.48 0.76 3.94
C ILE A 176 0.62 1.92 2.97
N SER A 177 -0.15 3.00 3.17
CA SER A 177 -0.05 4.24 2.40
C SER A 177 1.11 5.07 2.93
N LEU A 178 2.06 5.37 2.05
CA LEU A 178 3.28 6.08 2.39
C LEU A 178 3.52 7.25 1.44
N ALA A 179 4.09 8.33 1.98
CA ALA A 179 4.65 9.43 1.21
C ALA A 179 6.06 9.74 1.72
N TRP A 180 7.01 9.89 0.79
CA TRP A 180 8.42 10.14 1.08
C TRP A 180 8.90 11.37 0.32
N ASP A 181 9.38 12.40 1.03
CA ASP A 181 9.87 13.63 0.40
C ASP A 181 11.40 13.70 0.25
N GLY A 182 12.13 12.69 0.76
CA GLY A 182 13.59 12.71 0.81
C GLY A 182 14.17 12.99 2.20
N ALA A 183 13.37 13.44 3.17
CA ALA A 183 13.78 13.63 4.56
C ALA A 183 12.77 13.09 5.57
N THR A 184 11.48 13.12 5.22
CA THR A 184 10.35 12.72 6.05
C THR A 184 9.52 11.66 5.33
N LEU A 185 9.29 10.56 6.03
CA LEU A 185 8.35 9.51 5.69
C LEU A 185 7.04 9.78 6.44
N THR A 186 5.96 9.95 5.69
CA THR A 186 4.60 10.10 6.20
C THR A 186 3.82 8.83 5.94
N ILE A 187 3.10 8.36 6.95
CA ILE A 187 2.22 7.20 6.90
C ILE A 187 0.79 7.67 7.14
N ASP A 188 -0.06 7.51 6.12
CA ASP A 188 -1.45 7.99 6.13
C ASP A 188 -2.46 6.93 6.62
N GLY A 189 -2.06 5.67 6.62
CA GLY A 189 -2.92 4.57 7.04
C GLY A 189 -2.52 3.25 6.40
N TYR A 190 -3.29 2.22 6.72
CA TYR A 190 -3.08 0.89 6.22
C TYR A 190 -4.42 0.17 6.02
N ALA A 191 -4.40 -0.85 5.18
CA ALA A 191 -5.53 -1.76 5.06
C ALA A 191 -5.06 -3.21 4.86
N TYR A 192 -5.91 -4.16 5.22
CA TYR A 192 -5.66 -5.58 5.01
C TYR A 192 -6.98 -6.30 4.68
N GLU A 193 -6.87 -7.45 4.03
CA GLU A 193 -7.99 -8.33 3.72
C GLU A 193 -8.51 -9.04 4.99
N ASP A 194 -9.82 -9.23 5.10
CA ASP A 194 -10.40 -10.03 6.18
C ASP A 194 -10.31 -11.54 5.92
N GLU A 195 -10.40 -11.94 4.65
CA GLU A 195 -10.30 -13.31 4.17
C GLU A 195 -8.89 -13.58 3.64
N ALA A 196 -8.20 -14.51 4.29
CA ALA A 196 -6.82 -14.85 3.97
C ALA A 196 -6.67 -15.48 2.58
N GLY A 197 -5.68 -15.01 1.81
CA GLY A 197 -5.26 -15.64 0.56
C GLY A 197 -5.91 -15.08 -0.71
N VAL A 198 -6.80 -14.10 -0.59
CA VAL A 198 -7.56 -13.54 -1.73
C VAL A 198 -6.71 -12.51 -2.50
N GLY A 199 -5.84 -11.78 -1.79
CA GLY A 199 -5.13 -10.62 -2.30
C GLY A 199 -5.98 -9.35 -2.21
N ILE A 200 -5.29 -8.22 -2.17
CA ILE A 200 -5.90 -6.89 -2.01
C ILE A 200 -5.39 -5.94 -3.08
N ALA A 201 -6.26 -5.08 -3.60
CA ALA A 201 -5.83 -3.98 -4.46
C ALA A 201 -5.27 -2.83 -3.60
N ALA A 202 -4.10 -2.33 -3.95
CA ALA A 202 -3.49 -1.18 -3.34
C ALA A 202 -4.43 0.04 -3.40
N GLY A 203 -4.59 0.74 -2.27
CA GLY A 203 -5.50 1.88 -2.15
C GLY A 203 -6.98 1.52 -2.12
N ALA A 204 -7.37 0.24 -2.12
CA ALA A 204 -8.76 -0.16 -1.96
C ALA A 204 -9.25 0.18 -0.55
N ILE A 205 -10.12 1.19 -0.45
CA ILE A 205 -10.84 1.55 0.76
C ILE A 205 -12.29 1.11 0.55
N PRO A 206 -12.93 0.37 1.49
CA PRO A 206 -14.34 0.11 1.41
C PRO A 206 -15.10 1.42 1.21
N ALA A 207 -15.83 1.55 0.11
CA ALA A 207 -16.62 2.74 -0.12
C ALA A 207 -17.58 2.90 1.08
N PRO A 208 -17.59 4.06 1.79
CA PRO A 208 -18.46 4.28 2.96
C PRO A 208 -19.97 4.14 2.71
N GLY A 209 -20.38 3.77 1.50
CA GLY A 209 -21.76 3.64 1.07
C GLY A 209 -22.17 2.27 0.49
N ALA A 210 -21.29 1.26 0.39
CA ALA A 210 -21.71 -0.04 -0.14
C ALA A 210 -22.67 -0.77 0.83
N ILE A 211 -22.42 -0.68 2.14
CA ILE A 211 -23.35 -1.17 3.18
C ILE A 211 -24.62 -0.29 3.26
N GLY A 212 -24.49 1.02 3.01
CA GLY A 212 -25.62 1.96 3.06
C GLY A 212 -26.57 1.88 1.87
N LEU A 213 -26.08 1.53 0.67
CA LEU A 213 -26.90 1.44 -0.54
C LEU A 213 -27.75 0.16 -0.58
N LEU A 214 -27.30 -0.95 0.01
CA LEU A 214 -28.14 -2.13 0.24
C LEU A 214 -29.29 -1.81 1.21
N GLY A 215 -29.05 -0.96 2.20
CA GLY A 215 -30.09 -0.45 3.10
C GLY A 215 -31.11 0.47 2.43
N LEU A 216 -30.70 1.26 1.42
CA LEU A 216 -31.60 2.16 0.70
C LEU A 216 -32.54 1.43 -0.28
N ALA A 217 -32.06 0.35 -0.91
CA ALA A 217 -32.88 -0.48 -1.79
C ALA A 217 -33.96 -1.26 -1.02
N ALA A 218 -33.70 -1.65 0.23
CA ALA A 218 -34.70 -2.29 1.10
C ALA A 218 -35.77 -1.32 1.63
N GLY A 219 -35.48 -0.01 1.68
CA GLY A 219 -36.34 1.00 2.29
C GLY A 219 -37.50 1.51 1.42
N THR A 220 -37.52 1.24 0.11
CA THR A 220 -38.52 1.84 -0.80
C THR A 220 -39.62 0.89 -1.27
N ALA A 221 -39.55 -0.42 -0.95
CA ALA A 221 -40.59 -1.39 -1.30
C ALA A 221 -41.82 -1.36 -0.34
N GLY A 222 -41.80 -0.54 0.71
CA GLY A 222 -42.76 -0.60 1.82
C GLY A 222 -43.80 0.52 1.92
N MET A 223 -43.98 1.38 0.91
CA MET A 223 -44.86 2.55 1.07
C MET A 223 -45.85 2.74 -0.09
N ARG A 224 -46.78 1.78 -0.22
CA ARG A 224 -48.06 2.02 -0.91
C ARG A 224 -49.16 1.12 -0.34
N ARG A 225 -49.57 1.37 0.92
CA ARG A 225 -50.88 0.88 1.38
C ARG A 225 -51.93 1.97 1.17
N LYS A 226 -52.85 1.62 0.27
CA LYS A 226 -53.92 2.42 -0.30
C LYS A 226 -54.81 3.06 0.78
N ARG A 227 -55.11 4.35 0.60
CA ARG A 227 -56.40 4.92 1.01
C ARG A 227 -57.47 4.40 0.06
N GLN A 228 -58.49 3.73 0.57
CA GLN A 228 -59.85 3.79 0.04
C GLN A 228 -60.84 3.18 1.03
N ALA A 229 -62.02 3.83 1.10
CA ALA A 229 -63.14 3.68 2.03
C ALA A 229 -63.01 4.52 3.31
#